data_AF-A0A533T6Z0-F1
#
_entry.id   AF-A0A533T6Z0-F1
#
_cell.length_a   1.000
_cell.length_b   1.000
_cell.length_c   1.000
_cell.angle_alpha   90.00
_cell.angle_beta   90.00
_cell.angle_gamma   90.00
#
_symmetry.space_group_name_H-M   'P 1'
#
loop_
_entity.id
_entity.type
_entity.pdbx_description
1 polymer ?
#
loop_
_entity_poly.entity_id
_entity_poly.type
_entity_poly.pdbx_seq_one_letter_code
_entity_poly.pdbx_strand_id
1 'polypeptide(L)'
;MKKKFPDFKTDDEAEAFVKNADLIEYDFSDMVPMRFELKRKDTSISLRLPEELLEEVRINAKRVGIPYQRFMRLAIERAVKPRKQPRHTDEGTKKGSKSFVTQSSSPLKNSCNDEQ
;
A
#
# COMPACT_ATOMS: atom_id res chain seq x y z
N MET A 1 -4.02 8.83 -37.45
CA MET A 1 -5.02 8.21 -36.55
C MET A 1 -4.38 6.95 -35.98
N LYS A 2 -4.46 6.75 -34.67
CA LYS A 2 -3.92 5.53 -34.04
C LYS A 2 -4.82 4.34 -34.36
N LYS A 3 -4.22 3.16 -34.56
CA LYS A 3 -4.95 1.92 -34.84
C LYS A 3 -5.61 1.42 -33.56
N LYS A 4 -6.78 0.80 -33.67
CA LYS A 4 -7.42 0.16 -32.51
C LYS A 4 -6.60 -1.06 -32.09
N PHE A 5 -6.49 -1.26 -30.78
CA PHE A 5 -5.85 -2.46 -30.25
C PHE A 5 -6.70 -3.70 -30.57
N PRO A 6 -6.12 -4.78 -31.13
CA PRO A 6 -6.86 -5.99 -31.50
C PRO A 6 -7.25 -6.83 -30.27
N ASP A 7 -8.32 -7.62 -30.41
CA ASP A 7 -8.76 -8.60 -29.41
C ASP A 7 -8.08 -9.95 -29.64
N PHE A 8 -7.48 -10.53 -28.58
CA PHE A 8 -6.84 -11.84 -28.62
C PHE A 8 -7.65 -12.88 -27.87
N LYS A 9 -7.67 -14.12 -28.37
CA LYS A 9 -8.39 -15.22 -27.71
C LYS A 9 -7.49 -16.08 -26.83
N THR A 10 -6.18 -16.06 -27.07
CA THR A 10 -5.19 -16.82 -26.31
C THR A 10 -3.97 -15.95 -25.98
N ASP A 11 -3.26 -16.33 -24.91
CA ASP A 11 -2.02 -15.64 -24.52
C ASP A 11 -0.93 -15.78 -25.59
N ASP A 12 -0.81 -16.94 -26.24
CA ASP A 12 0.18 -17.18 -27.29
C ASP A 12 0.00 -16.22 -28.49
N GLU A 13 -1.25 -15.91 -28.85
CA GLU A 13 -1.59 -14.98 -29.93
C GLU A 13 -1.20 -13.54 -29.56
N ALA A 14 -1.50 -13.14 -28.32
CA ALA A 14 -1.12 -11.85 -27.78
C ALA A 14 0.41 -11.68 -27.70
N GLU A 15 1.12 -12.72 -27.26
CA GLU A 15 2.59 -12.72 -27.18
C GLU A 15 3.22 -12.59 -28.58
N ALA A 16 2.73 -13.35 -29.56
CA ALA A 16 3.18 -13.26 -30.94
C ALA A 16 2.93 -11.87 -31.54
N PHE A 17 1.80 -11.23 -31.23
CA PHE A 17 1.52 -9.88 -31.68
C PHE A 17 2.49 -8.85 -31.06
N VAL A 18 2.64 -8.85 -29.74
CA VAL A 18 3.51 -7.90 -29.03
C VAL A 18 4.96 -8.02 -29.49
N LYS A 19 5.40 -9.23 -29.83
CA LYS A 19 6.76 -9.47 -30.34
C LYS A 19 7.03 -8.85 -31.71
N ASN A 20 6.01 -8.75 -32.56
CA ASN A 20 6.17 -8.36 -33.97
C ASN A 20 5.61 -6.96 -34.29
N ALA A 21 4.68 -6.44 -33.48
CA ALA A 21 4.00 -5.17 -33.75
C ALA A 21 4.72 -3.98 -33.11
N ASP A 22 4.73 -2.84 -33.81
CA ASP A 22 5.10 -1.56 -33.20
C ASP A 22 3.94 -1.02 -32.36
N LEU A 23 4.11 -1.05 -31.04
CA LEU A 23 3.08 -0.68 -30.08
C LEU A 23 2.77 0.83 -30.05
N ILE A 24 3.64 1.69 -30.61
CA ILE A 24 3.42 3.14 -30.63
C ILE A 24 2.23 3.52 -31.51
N GLU A 25 1.96 2.73 -32.54
CA GLU A 25 0.91 2.98 -33.52
C GLU A 25 -0.52 2.74 -33.00
N TYR A 26 -0.65 2.09 -31.83
CA TYR A 26 -1.93 1.66 -31.29
C TYR A 26 -2.48 2.61 -30.22
N ASP A 27 -3.81 2.66 -30.14
CA ASP A 27 -4.54 3.40 -29.12
C ASP A 27 -4.79 2.53 -27.88
N PHE A 28 -4.43 3.06 -26.72
CA PHE A 28 -4.58 2.41 -25.41
C PHE A 28 -5.55 3.17 -24.50
N SER A 29 -6.26 4.18 -25.01
CA SER A 29 -7.14 5.05 -24.22
C SER A 29 -8.27 4.29 -23.52
N ASP A 30 -8.71 3.17 -24.10
CA ASP A 30 -9.77 2.32 -23.56
C ASP A 30 -9.26 1.28 -22.53
N MET A 31 -7.94 1.19 -22.31
CA MET A 31 -7.39 0.22 -21.36
C MET A 31 -7.62 0.64 -19.91
N VAL A 32 -8.12 -0.28 -19.10
CA VAL A 32 -8.29 -0.10 -17.67
C VAL A 32 -7.09 -0.68 -16.92
N PRO A 33 -6.43 0.08 -16.02
CA PRO A 33 -5.32 -0.45 -15.24
C PRO A 33 -5.78 -1.60 -14.34
N MET A 34 -5.24 -2.80 -14.59
CA MET A 34 -5.52 -4.00 -13.81
C MET A 34 -4.32 -4.34 -12.92
N ARG A 35 -4.58 -4.65 -11.64
CA ARG A 35 -3.53 -5.05 -10.70
C ARG A 35 -3.61 -6.54 -10.41
N PHE A 36 -2.69 -7.29 -10.98
CA PHE A 36 -2.55 -8.73 -10.78
C PHE A 36 -1.81 -9.07 -9.47
N GLU A 37 -2.18 -10.17 -8.82
CA GLU A 37 -1.47 -10.72 -7.66
C GLU A 37 -0.51 -11.82 -8.11
N LEU A 38 0.67 -11.46 -8.62
CA LEU A 38 1.63 -12.43 -9.17
C LEU A 38 2.35 -13.28 -8.09
N LYS A 39 2.32 -12.85 -6.82
CA LYS A 39 3.00 -13.58 -5.73
C LYS A 39 2.11 -14.69 -5.16
N ARG A 40 2.61 -15.93 -5.26
CA ARG A 40 2.02 -17.13 -4.64
C ARG A 40 1.87 -16.98 -3.12
N LYS A 41 0.88 -17.67 -2.56
CA LYS A 41 0.59 -17.70 -1.11
C LYS A 41 1.51 -18.73 -0.45
N ASP A 42 2.76 -18.34 -0.20
CA ASP A 42 3.82 -19.31 0.15
C ASP A 42 3.90 -19.64 1.66
N THR A 43 3.27 -18.84 2.53
CA THR A 43 3.34 -19.05 3.99
C THR A 43 2.04 -18.59 4.66
N SER A 44 1.55 -19.40 5.61
CA SER A 44 0.39 -19.06 6.46
C SER A 44 0.85 -18.40 7.76
N ILE A 45 0.07 -17.45 8.26
CA ILE A 45 0.30 -16.80 9.56
C ILE A 45 -0.88 -17.13 10.49
N SER A 46 -0.57 -17.46 11.74
CA SER A 46 -1.57 -17.64 12.80
C SER A 46 -1.37 -16.53 13.83
N LEU A 47 -2.33 -15.62 13.92
CA LEU A 47 -2.30 -14.45 14.81
C LEU A 47 -3.62 -14.35 15.57
N ARG A 48 -3.58 -13.83 16.80
CA ARG A 48 -4.77 -13.49 17.57
C ARG A 48 -5.12 -12.02 17.33
N LEU A 49 -6.38 -11.76 16.99
CA LEU A 49 -6.91 -10.42 16.75
C LEU A 49 -8.25 -10.28 17.49
N PRO A 50 -8.59 -9.07 17.99
CA PRO A 50 -9.94 -8.77 18.44
C PRO A 50 -10.95 -8.99 17.30
N GLU A 51 -12.15 -9.48 17.63
CA GLU A 51 -13.20 -9.76 16.65
C GLU A 51 -13.67 -8.48 15.93
N GLU A 52 -13.83 -7.40 16.69
CA GLU A 52 -14.24 -6.08 16.17
C GLU A 52 -13.30 -5.60 15.07
N LEU A 53 -11.98 -5.71 15.27
CA LEU A 53 -10.98 -5.33 14.28
C LEU A 53 -11.08 -6.19 13.01
N LEU A 54 -11.34 -7.49 13.16
CA LEU A 54 -11.49 -8.39 12.02
C LEU A 54 -12.72 -8.00 11.17
N GLU A 55 -13.80 -7.57 11.82
CA GLU A 55 -15.00 -7.11 11.12
C GLU A 55 -14.77 -5.79 10.37
N GLU A 56 -14.08 -4.83 10.99
CA GLU A 56 -13.68 -3.59 10.32
C GLU A 56 -12.83 -3.87 9.07
N VAL A 57 -11.91 -4.84 9.15
CA VAL A 57 -11.10 -5.26 8.01
C VAL A 57 -11.98 -5.81 6.87
N ARG A 58 -13.01 -6.61 7.18
CA ARG A 58 -13.95 -7.13 6.18
C ARG A 58 -14.77 -6.02 5.53
N ILE A 59 -15.28 -5.09 6.33
CA ILE A 59 -16.04 -3.92 5.83
C ILE A 59 -15.16 -3.09 4.89
N ASN A 60 -13.93 -2.81 5.29
CA ASN A 60 -12.99 -2.05 4.48
C ASN A 60 -12.58 -2.78 3.18
N ALA A 61 -12.40 -4.10 3.24
CA ALA A 61 -12.12 -4.90 2.06
C ALA A 61 -13.28 -4.86 1.04
N LYS A 62 -14.53 -5.01 1.52
CA LYS A 62 -15.74 -4.88 0.69
C LYS A 62 -15.85 -3.50 0.05
N ARG A 63 -15.60 -2.44 0.81
CA ARG A 63 -15.62 -1.05 0.32
C ARG A 63 -14.61 -0.79 -0.79
N VAL A 64 -13.43 -1.42 -0.72
CA VAL A 64 -12.38 -1.32 -1.74
C VAL A 64 -12.61 -2.32 -2.90
N GLY A 65 -13.59 -3.23 -2.78
CA GLY A 65 -13.91 -4.22 -3.80
C GLY A 65 -12.84 -5.31 -3.94
N ILE A 66 -12.13 -5.64 -2.86
CA ILE A 66 -11.08 -6.66 -2.88
C ILE A 66 -11.30 -7.75 -1.83
N PRO A 67 -10.83 -8.99 -2.06
CA PRO A 67 -10.91 -10.05 -1.05
C PRO A 67 -10.22 -9.66 0.26
N TYR A 68 -10.77 -10.07 1.39
CA TYR A 68 -10.25 -9.71 2.72
C TYR A 68 -8.76 -10.08 2.89
N GLN A 69 -8.34 -11.25 2.39
CA GLN A 69 -6.96 -11.70 2.48
C GLN A 69 -5.99 -10.82 1.67
N ARG A 70 -6.44 -10.32 0.50
CA ARG A 70 -5.69 -9.34 -0.29
C ARG A 70 -5.57 -8.02 0.46
N PHE A 71 -6.67 -7.56 1.05
CA PHE A 71 -6.69 -6.33 1.84
C PHE A 71 -5.66 -6.39 2.99
N MET A 72 -5.65 -7.49 3.76
CA MET A 72 -4.69 -7.70 4.84
C MET A 72 -3.24 -7.72 4.33
N ARG A 73 -2.95 -8.42 3.23
CA ARG A 73 -1.62 -8.41 2.61
C ARG A 73 -1.16 -6.99 2.27
N LEU A 74 -2.03 -6.20 1.63
CA LEU A 74 -1.72 -4.82 1.27
C LEU A 74 -1.52 -3.91 2.49
N ALA A 75 -2.25 -4.14 3.58
CA ALA A 75 -2.04 -3.41 4.83
C ALA A 75 -0.67 -3.71 5.42
N ILE A 76 -0.29 -5.00 5.50
CA ILE A 76 1.02 -5.44 6.01
C ILE A 76 2.16 -4.89 5.12
N GLU A 77 2.03 -5.01 3.80
CA GLU A 77 3.02 -4.47 2.84
C GLU A 77 3.24 -2.97 3.01
N ARG A 78 2.19 -2.19 3.29
CA ARG A 78 2.32 -0.76 3.54
C ARG A 78 2.99 -0.47 4.88
N ALA A 79 2.70 -1.27 5.90
CA ALA A 79 3.29 -1.11 7.23
C ALA A 79 4.81 -1.39 7.25
N VAL A 80 5.28 -2.36 6.46
CA VAL A 80 6.72 -2.74 6.42
C VAL A 80 7.55 -1.86 5.49
N LYS A 81 6.94 -1.15 4.54
CA LYS A 81 7.67 -0.26 3.63
C LYS A 81 8.21 0.94 4.44
N PRO A 82 9.54 1.17 4.44
CA PRO A 82 10.08 2.35 5.10
C PRO A 82 9.49 3.59 4.45
N ARG A 83 8.99 4.52 5.27
CA ARG A 83 8.68 5.86 4.76
C ARG A 83 9.98 6.42 4.22
N LYS A 84 10.05 6.66 2.90
CA LYS A 84 11.13 7.49 2.35
C LYS A 84 10.98 8.84 3.04
N GLN A 85 11.78 9.07 4.08
CA GLN A 85 12.01 10.43 4.55
C GLN A 85 12.51 11.21 3.33
N PRO A 86 12.00 12.41 3.06
CA PRO A 86 12.61 13.25 2.05
C PRO A 86 14.09 13.36 2.43
N ARG A 87 14.96 12.85 1.57
CA ARG A 87 16.40 13.04 1.75
C ARG A 87 16.58 14.56 1.78
N HIS A 88 17.03 15.08 2.92
CA HIS A 88 17.50 16.45 2.99
C HIS A 88 18.63 16.53 1.96
N THR A 89 18.39 17.22 0.85
CA THR A 89 19.47 17.59 -0.06
C THR A 89 20.26 18.66 0.69
N ASP A 90 21.47 18.30 1.11
CA ASP A 90 22.47 19.28 1.55
C ASP A 90 22.88 20.13 0.35
N GLU A 91 22.08 21.14 0.04
CA GLU A 91 22.55 22.35 -0.62
C GLU A 91 22.54 23.45 0.43
N GLY A 92 23.75 23.83 0.85
CA GLY A 92 23.96 24.69 2.00
C GLY A 92 23.49 26.13 1.79
N THR A 93 23.12 26.77 2.90
CA THR A 93 23.63 28.08 3.35
C THR A 93 22.87 28.48 4.62
N LYS A 94 23.63 28.96 5.62
CA LYS A 94 23.14 29.38 6.94
C LYS A 94 21.99 30.39 6.89
N LYS A 95 21.02 30.26 7.80
CA LYS A 95 20.71 31.24 8.87
C LYS A 95 19.42 30.89 9.61
N GLY A 96 19.52 30.79 10.95
CA GLY A 96 18.44 31.06 11.90
C GLY A 96 17.26 30.08 11.85
N SER A 97 16.58 29.72 12.92
CA SER A 97 16.57 30.19 14.29
C SER A 97 15.91 29.08 15.09
N LYS A 98 16.40 28.95 16.32
CA LYS A 98 16.04 27.97 17.34
C LYS A 98 14.53 27.94 17.62
N SER A 99 14.02 26.74 17.90
CA SER A 99 13.22 26.50 19.11
C SER A 99 13.21 25.00 19.41
N PHE A 100 14.19 24.60 20.23
CA PHE A 100 14.15 23.38 21.02
C PHE A 100 13.17 23.63 22.17
N VAL A 101 12.12 22.82 22.31
CA VAL A 101 11.45 22.60 23.60
C VAL A 101 11.74 21.16 23.99
N THR A 102 12.74 21.02 24.86
CA THR A 102 12.97 19.87 25.71
C THR A 102 12.38 20.14 27.08
N GLN A 103 11.65 19.16 27.61
CA GLN A 103 11.64 18.72 29.00
C GLN A 103 10.76 17.44 29.01
N SER A 104 11.30 16.24 29.26
CA SER A 104 11.68 15.69 30.58
C SER A 104 10.52 15.81 31.58
N SER A 105 10.19 14.88 32.45
CA SER A 105 10.65 13.54 32.79
C SER A 105 9.81 13.17 34.01
N SER A 106 9.11 12.03 33.93
CA SER A 106 8.89 11.10 35.07
C SER A 106 7.89 11.53 36.19
N PRO A 107 7.55 10.65 37.16
CA PRO A 107 6.18 10.17 37.35
C PRO A 107 5.62 10.50 38.76
N LEU A 108 4.30 10.43 38.94
CA LEU A 108 3.70 10.48 40.29
C LEU A 108 2.82 9.27 40.56
N LYS A 109 2.97 8.79 41.78
CA LYS A 109 2.53 7.52 42.36
C LYS A 109 1.07 7.57 42.83
N ASN A 110 0.55 6.35 43.02
CA ASN A 110 -0.61 5.89 43.80
C ASN A 110 -1.09 6.78 44.96
N SER A 111 -2.42 6.83 45.11
CA SER A 111 -3.18 6.83 46.38
C SER A 111 -4.64 6.50 46.00
N CYS A 112 -5.16 5.30 46.30
CA CYS A 112 -5.91 4.99 47.53
C CYS A 112 -6.92 6.09 47.90
N ASN A 113 -8.20 5.80 47.78
CA ASN A 113 -9.27 6.35 48.60
C ASN A 113 -10.26 5.21 48.88
N ASP A 114 -10.18 4.71 50.11
CA ASP A 114 -11.28 4.09 50.86
C ASP A 114 -12.20 5.20 51.42
N GLU A 115 -13.40 4.79 51.86
CA GLU A 115 -14.49 5.54 52.50
C GLU A 115 -15.42 6.29 51.52
N GLN A 116 -16.71 5.98 51.35
CA GLN A 116 -17.74 5.39 52.23
C GLN A 116 -18.65 4.40 51.50
#